data_AF-A0A0Q8GDG5-F1
#
_entry.id   AF-A0A0Q8GDG5-F1
#
_cell.length_a   1.000
_cell.length_b   1.000
_cell.length_c   1.000
_cell.angle_alpha   90.00
_cell.angle_beta   90.00
_cell.angle_gamma   90.00
#
_symmetry.space_group_name_H-M   'P 1'
#
loop_
_entity.id
_entity.type
_entity.pdbx_description
1 polymer ?
#
loop_
_entity_poly.entity_id
_entity_poly.type
_entity_poly.pdbx_seq_one_letter_code
_entity_poly.pdbx_strand_id
1 'polypeptide(L)'
;MNSPFPTLHAPLFVLVVFGTLVGARLSALLIPIDFYFTFESLFSDRTAHNHVLALLTKTASPLLVGLAAGVYIVAFSRPGGARAVRSSLARRVRNLYGPTLFAAGFFASLLSAWPAMVYWDLLANPAVAHLKPAFLGLYAIYMLAFGYVTVLGMLFGIYLVEHWAAGPPGTESVSMKELARVGGLWLLNSSIASFAMKALTT
;
A
#
# COMPACT_ATOMS: atom_id res chain seq x y z
N MET A 1 -0.12 -7.52 -31.34
CA MET A 1 -1.37 -7.12 -30.67
C MET A 1 -1.04 -6.73 -29.24
N ASN A 2 -1.21 -5.46 -28.86
CA ASN A 2 -1.06 -5.04 -27.47
C ASN A 2 -2.36 -5.42 -26.73
N SER A 3 -2.25 -6.23 -25.68
CA SER A 3 -3.36 -6.50 -24.76
C SER A 3 -3.92 -5.16 -24.26
N PRO A 4 -5.25 -4.94 -24.32
CA PRO A 4 -5.87 -3.74 -23.76
C PRO A 4 -5.83 -3.72 -22.23
N PHE A 5 -5.51 -4.86 -21.59
CA PHE A 5 -5.43 -4.97 -20.14
C PHE A 5 -3.97 -4.92 -19.66
N PRO A 6 -3.70 -4.20 -18.55
CA PRO A 6 -2.41 -4.27 -17.88
C PRO A 6 -2.18 -5.71 -17.43
N THR A 7 -1.07 -6.29 -17.87
CA THR A 7 -0.64 -7.62 -17.42
C THR A 7 -0.04 -7.48 -16.03
N LEU A 8 -0.34 -8.43 -15.12
CA LEU A 8 0.26 -8.45 -13.79
C LEU A 8 1.49 -9.36 -13.78
N HIS A 9 2.56 -8.92 -13.15
CA HIS A 9 3.78 -9.72 -13.02
C HIS A 9 3.64 -10.69 -11.83
N ALA A 10 3.09 -11.89 -12.09
CA ALA A 10 2.69 -12.85 -11.05
C ALA A 10 3.76 -13.16 -9.98
N PRO A 11 5.05 -13.42 -10.30
CA PRO A 11 6.06 -13.64 -9.28
C PRO A 11 6.27 -12.44 -8.35
N LEU A 12 6.22 -11.24 -8.91
CA LEU A 12 6.41 -9.99 -8.15
C LEU A 12 5.19 -9.72 -7.27
N PHE A 13 3.99 -9.98 -7.80
CA PHE A 13 2.76 -9.92 -7.05
C PHE A 13 2.81 -10.81 -5.80
N VAL A 14 3.14 -12.10 -5.97
CA VAL A 14 3.22 -13.07 -4.87
C VAL A 14 4.26 -12.62 -3.84
N LEU A 15 5.48 -12.28 -4.28
CA LEU A 15 6.55 -11.84 -3.38
C LEU A 15 6.15 -10.62 -2.56
N VAL A 16 5.48 -9.65 -3.17
CA VAL A 16 5.08 -8.41 -2.49
C VAL A 16 3.91 -8.67 -1.54
N VAL A 17 2.93 -9.48 -1.93
CA VAL A 17 1.82 -9.87 -1.04
C VAL A 17 2.35 -10.54 0.23
N PHE A 18 3.14 -11.61 0.07
CA PHE A 18 3.66 -12.35 1.21
C PHE A 18 4.71 -11.55 1.99
N GLY A 19 5.57 -10.78 1.32
CA GLY A 19 6.52 -9.88 1.97
C GLY A 19 5.81 -8.84 2.84
N THR A 20 4.71 -8.26 2.36
CA THR A 20 3.90 -7.30 3.12
C THR A 20 3.24 -7.97 4.34
N LEU A 21 2.69 -9.18 4.18
CA LEU A 21 2.09 -9.93 5.28
C LEU A 21 3.12 -10.31 6.35
N VAL A 22 4.29 -10.83 5.95
CA VAL A 22 5.38 -11.17 6.86
C VAL A 22 5.90 -9.92 7.57
N GLY A 23 6.15 -8.83 6.83
CA GLY A 23 6.58 -7.56 7.41
C GLY A 23 5.57 -7.02 8.42
N ALA A 24 4.27 -7.12 8.12
CA ALA A 24 3.23 -6.69 9.05
C ALA A 24 3.20 -7.54 10.33
N ARG A 25 3.42 -8.86 10.22
CA ARG A 25 3.54 -9.75 11.38
C ARG A 25 4.78 -9.44 12.23
N LEU A 26 5.92 -9.18 11.60
CA LEU A 26 7.14 -8.78 12.31
C LEU A 26 6.97 -7.43 13.02
N SER A 27 6.34 -6.45 12.37
CA SER A 27 6.03 -5.16 13.01
C SER A 27 5.11 -5.31 14.22
N ALA A 28 4.17 -6.26 14.17
CA ALA A 28 3.28 -6.55 15.30
C ALA A 28 4.00 -7.21 16.50
N LEU A 29 5.16 -7.86 16.29
CA LEU A 29 5.99 -8.36 17.39
C LEU A 29 6.80 -7.24 18.06
N LEU A 30 7.19 -6.22 17.29
CA LEU A 30 8.01 -5.11 17.78
C LEU A 30 7.21 -4.09 18.57
N ILE A 31 5.96 -3.86 18.14
CA ILE A 31 5.05 -2.98 18.86
C ILE A 31 3.82 -3.84 19.17
N PRO A 32 3.65 -4.31 20.43
CA PRO A 32 2.47 -5.05 20.87
C PRO A 32 1.32 -4.06 20.97
N ILE A 33 0.88 -3.58 19.81
CA ILE A 33 -0.31 -2.80 19.69
C ILE A 33 -1.38 -3.78 19.27
N ASP A 34 -2.43 -3.89 20.08
CA ASP A 34 -3.71 -4.53 19.75
C ASP A 34 -4.44 -3.82 18.60
N PHE A 35 -3.70 -3.23 17.67
CA PHE A 35 -4.15 -2.76 16.39
C PHE A 35 -4.23 -3.94 15.41
N TYR A 36 -4.89 -5.02 15.83
CA TYR A 36 -5.59 -5.80 14.82
C TYR A 36 -6.68 -4.91 14.23
N PHE A 37 -7.03 -5.10 12.97
CA PHE A 37 -8.25 -4.53 12.39
C PHE A 37 -9.47 -5.25 13.00
N THR A 38 -9.55 -5.21 14.32
CA THR A 38 -10.71 -5.64 15.08
C THR A 38 -11.51 -4.39 15.37
N PHE A 39 -12.83 -4.51 15.23
CA PHE A 39 -13.79 -3.45 15.56
C PHE A 39 -13.63 -2.90 16.98
N GLU A 40 -12.94 -3.63 17.84
CA GLU A 40 -12.49 -3.20 19.16
C GLU A 40 -11.74 -1.85 19.12
N SER A 41 -10.96 -1.57 18.08
CA SER A 41 -10.26 -0.28 17.97
C SER A 41 -11.19 0.91 17.70
N LEU A 42 -12.43 0.65 17.22
CA LEU A 42 -13.44 1.68 16.94
C LEU A 42 -14.27 2.04 18.17
N PHE A 43 -14.32 1.15 19.15
CA PHE A 43 -15.05 1.33 20.40
C PHE A 43 -14.12 1.57 21.61
N SER A 44 -12.81 1.41 21.44
CA SER A 44 -11.86 1.70 22.50
C SER A 44 -11.59 3.21 22.59
N ASP A 45 -11.93 3.83 23.72
CA ASP A 45 -11.49 5.18 24.09
C ASP A 45 -9.96 5.24 24.12
N ARG A 46 -9.34 5.74 23.05
CA ARG A 46 -7.87 5.84 22.95
C ARG A 46 -7.44 7.23 22.48
N THR A 47 -6.26 7.64 22.96
CA THR A 47 -5.65 8.92 22.62
C THR A 47 -5.30 9.00 21.13
N ALA A 48 -5.37 10.21 20.55
CA ALA A 48 -5.08 10.47 19.14
C ALA A 48 -3.65 10.07 18.73
N HIS A 49 -2.70 10.14 19.66
CA HIS A 49 -1.30 9.76 19.42
C HIS A 49 -1.14 8.28 19.05
N ASN A 50 -1.81 7.39 19.76
CA ASN A 50 -1.72 5.94 19.53
C ASN A 50 -2.28 5.54 18.16
N HIS A 51 -3.29 6.26 17.67
CA HIS A 51 -3.87 6.04 16.34
C HIS A 51 -2.88 6.34 15.21
N VAL A 52 -2.16 7.46 15.31
CA VAL A 52 -1.16 7.86 14.31
C VAL A 52 -0.01 6.86 14.28
N LEU A 53 0.53 6.50 15.45
CA LEU A 53 1.64 5.54 15.56
C LEU A 53 1.29 4.21 14.90
N ALA A 54 0.08 3.71 15.14
CA ALA A 54 -0.33 2.44 14.57
C ALA A 54 -0.62 2.51 13.07
N LEU A 55 -1.19 3.62 12.58
CA LEU A 55 -1.35 3.83 11.15
C LEU A 55 0.03 3.80 10.46
N LEU A 56 0.99 4.55 10.99
CA LEU A 56 2.36 4.60 10.46
C LEU A 56 3.02 3.22 10.46
N THR A 57 2.93 2.50 11.58
CA THR A 57 3.51 1.15 11.73
C THR A 57 2.87 0.15 10.75
N LYS A 58 1.55 0.23 10.56
CA LYS A 58 0.82 -0.62 9.60
C LYS A 58 1.21 -0.33 8.17
N THR A 59 1.35 0.95 7.82
CA THR A 59 1.75 1.37 6.47
C THR A 59 3.24 1.18 6.19
N ALA A 60 4.07 1.02 7.23
CA ALA A 60 5.50 0.82 7.06
C ALA A 60 5.82 -0.47 6.30
N SER A 61 5.11 -1.57 6.58
CA SER A 61 5.35 -2.85 5.88
C SER A 61 5.15 -2.74 4.36
N PRO A 62 3.97 -2.36 3.84
CA PRO A 62 3.79 -2.22 2.39
C PRO A 62 4.72 -1.17 1.78
N LEU A 63 5.05 -0.10 2.51
CA LEU A 63 6.00 0.92 2.04
C LEU A 63 7.40 0.34 1.86
N LEU A 64 7.92 -0.37 2.86
CA LEU A 64 9.27 -0.96 2.84
C LEU A 64 9.39 -2.08 1.81
N VAL A 65 8.37 -2.93 1.70
CA VAL A 65 8.34 -4.00 0.68
C VAL A 65 8.25 -3.41 -0.72
N GLY A 66 7.41 -2.39 -0.91
CA GLY A 66 7.37 -1.61 -2.14
C GLY A 66 8.74 -1.02 -2.48
N LEU A 67 9.40 -0.37 -1.51
CA LEU A 67 10.75 0.20 -1.66
C LEU A 67 11.76 -0.85 -2.10
N ALA A 68 11.82 -1.98 -1.41
CA ALA A 68 12.70 -3.09 -1.77
C ALA A 68 12.43 -3.59 -3.20
N ALA A 69 11.15 -3.70 -3.60
CA ALA A 69 10.77 -4.05 -4.96
C ALA A 69 11.22 -2.99 -5.98
N GLY A 70 11.12 -1.70 -5.66
CA GLY A 70 11.62 -0.61 -6.49
C GLY A 70 13.13 -0.69 -6.73
N VAL A 71 13.90 -0.91 -5.65
CA VAL A 71 15.35 -1.11 -5.72
C VAL A 71 15.69 -2.33 -6.57
N TYR A 72 15.01 -3.45 -6.35
CA TYR A 72 15.17 -4.68 -7.13
C TYR A 72 14.89 -4.44 -8.62
N ILE A 73 13.79 -3.78 -8.98
CA ILE A 73 13.43 -3.48 -10.38
C ILE A 73 14.55 -2.71 -11.08
N VAL A 74 15.12 -1.68 -10.43
CA VAL A 74 16.21 -0.90 -11.03
C VAL A 74 17.48 -1.72 -11.14
N ALA A 75 17.85 -2.50 -10.11
CA ALA A 75 19.05 -3.32 -10.12
C ALA A 75 19.06 -4.34 -11.27
N PHE A 76 17.92 -4.99 -11.55
CA PHE A 76 17.80 -6.04 -12.56
C PHE A 76 17.39 -5.53 -13.96
N SER A 77 17.00 -4.26 -14.11
CA SER A 77 16.60 -3.67 -15.40
C SER A 77 17.71 -2.88 -16.10
N ARG A 78 18.99 -3.05 -15.74
CA ARG A 78 20.12 -2.30 -16.30
C ARG A 78 20.97 -3.08 -17.35
N PRO A 79 20.46 -3.50 -18.52
CA PRO A 79 21.32 -3.89 -19.63
C PRO A 79 21.56 -2.70 -20.57
N GLY A 80 22.79 -2.15 -20.55
CA GLY A 80 23.41 -1.37 -21.64
C GLY A 80 22.73 -0.09 -22.15
N GLY A 81 23.33 1.08 -21.86
CA GLY A 81 22.99 2.38 -22.47
C GLY A 81 21.99 3.23 -21.67
N ALA A 82 22.46 4.34 -21.09
CA ALA A 82 21.74 5.06 -20.04
C ALA A 82 20.38 5.69 -20.44
N ARG A 83 20.16 6.04 -21.73
CA ARG A 83 18.98 6.84 -22.14
C ARG A 83 17.81 5.99 -22.66
N ALA A 84 18.08 4.98 -23.49
CA ALA A 84 17.05 4.07 -24.02
C ALA A 84 16.50 3.13 -22.93
N VAL A 85 17.36 2.72 -21.99
CA VAL A 85 16.98 1.89 -20.83
C VAL A 85 16.00 2.65 -19.92
N ARG A 86 16.19 3.95 -19.69
CA ARG A 86 15.32 4.76 -18.80
C ARG A 86 13.90 4.97 -19.32
N SER A 87 13.74 5.30 -20.60
CA SER A 87 12.39 5.46 -21.19
C SER A 87 11.64 4.12 -21.23
N SER A 88 12.36 3.02 -21.44
CA SER A 88 11.80 1.68 -21.37
C SER A 88 11.41 1.28 -19.95
N LEU A 89 12.20 1.67 -18.93
CA LEU A 89 11.94 1.43 -17.53
C LEU A 89 10.71 2.21 -17.05
N ALA A 90 10.65 3.51 -17.29
CA ALA A 90 9.50 4.35 -16.93
C ALA A 90 8.19 3.77 -17.48
N ARG A 91 8.20 3.32 -18.75
CA ARG A 91 7.06 2.67 -19.37
C ARG A 91 6.69 1.35 -18.71
N ARG A 92 7.67 0.50 -18.34
CA ARG A 92 7.44 -0.76 -17.63
C ARG A 92 6.91 -0.53 -16.21
N VAL A 93 7.47 0.45 -15.50
CA VAL A 93 7.00 0.86 -14.16
C VAL A 93 5.55 1.30 -14.24
N ARG A 94 5.18 2.14 -15.20
CA ARG A 94 3.79 2.61 -15.36
C ARG A 94 2.82 1.51 -15.78
N ASN A 95 3.20 0.65 -16.73
CA ASN A 95 2.25 -0.25 -17.39
C ASN A 95 2.20 -1.67 -16.80
N LEU A 96 3.26 -2.12 -16.12
CA LEU A 96 3.39 -3.49 -15.61
C LEU A 96 3.59 -3.48 -14.09
N TYR A 97 4.64 -2.81 -13.59
CA TYR A 97 5.00 -2.92 -12.18
C TYR A 97 4.05 -2.13 -11.27
N GLY A 98 3.66 -0.92 -11.64
CA GLY A 98 2.72 -0.08 -10.89
C GLY A 98 1.39 -0.78 -10.60
N PRO A 99 0.66 -1.26 -11.62
CA PRO A 99 -0.55 -2.05 -11.42
C PRO A 99 -0.32 -3.33 -10.59
N THR A 100 0.82 -4.00 -10.78
CA THR A 100 1.19 -5.21 -10.02
C THR A 100 1.39 -4.91 -8.54
N LEU A 101 2.16 -3.88 -8.20
CA LEU A 101 2.44 -3.49 -6.82
C LEU A 101 1.20 -2.92 -6.14
N PHE A 102 0.38 -2.16 -6.87
CA PHE A 102 -0.91 -1.69 -6.38
C PHE A 102 -1.82 -2.86 -6.00
N ALA A 103 -2.01 -3.80 -6.93
CA ALA A 103 -2.81 -4.98 -6.68
C ALA A 103 -2.23 -5.81 -5.53
N ALA A 104 -0.90 -5.98 -5.46
CA ALA A 104 -0.26 -6.72 -4.39
C ALA A 104 -0.52 -6.08 -3.01
N GLY A 105 -0.37 -4.76 -2.87
CA GLY A 105 -0.71 -4.04 -1.64
C GLY A 105 -2.18 -4.18 -1.25
N PHE A 106 -3.07 -4.01 -2.22
CA PHE A 106 -4.52 -4.20 -2.03
C PHE A 106 -4.83 -5.62 -1.53
N PHE A 107 -4.35 -6.66 -2.20
CA PHE A 107 -4.63 -8.05 -1.82
C PHE A 107 -3.94 -8.45 -0.51
N ALA A 108 -2.76 -7.93 -0.21
CA ALA A 108 -2.13 -8.12 1.10
C ALA A 108 -3.02 -7.59 2.23
N SER A 109 -3.57 -6.39 2.07
CA SER A 109 -4.50 -5.82 3.05
C SER A 109 -5.82 -6.58 3.14
N LEU A 110 -6.36 -7.05 2.00
CA LEU A 110 -7.55 -7.89 1.95
C LEU A 110 -7.33 -9.18 2.72
N LEU A 111 -6.25 -9.92 2.43
CA LEU A 111 -5.92 -11.16 3.14
C LEU A 111 -5.69 -10.94 4.63
N SER A 112 -5.09 -9.81 5.01
CA SER A 112 -4.91 -9.45 6.42
C SER A 112 -6.22 -9.12 7.12
N ALA A 113 -7.18 -8.49 6.43
CA ALA A 113 -8.47 -8.09 6.98
C ALA A 113 -9.53 -9.20 6.89
N TRP A 114 -9.34 -10.18 5.99
CA TRP A 114 -10.31 -11.23 5.69
C TRP A 114 -10.82 -11.98 6.93
N PRO A 115 -9.95 -12.44 7.87
CA PRO A 115 -10.45 -13.11 9.07
C PRO A 115 -11.39 -12.24 9.91
N ALA A 116 -11.12 -10.94 10.00
CA ALA A 116 -11.96 -10.00 10.73
C ALA A 116 -13.30 -9.74 10.03
N MET A 117 -13.31 -9.69 8.68
CA MET A 117 -14.55 -9.59 7.90
C MET A 117 -15.45 -10.80 8.09
N VAL A 118 -14.88 -12.01 8.01
CA VAL A 118 -15.63 -13.26 8.22
C VAL A 118 -16.13 -13.35 9.66
N TYR A 119 -15.29 -13.01 10.64
CA TYR A 119 -15.69 -12.97 12.05
C TYR A 119 -16.88 -12.02 12.26
N TRP A 120 -16.84 -10.83 11.65
CA TRP A 120 -17.95 -9.87 11.73
C TRP A 120 -19.22 -10.39 11.08
N ASP A 121 -19.12 -11.12 9.98
CA ASP A 121 -20.32 -11.66 9.34
C ASP A 121 -21.00 -12.75 10.18
N LEU A 122 -20.20 -13.59 10.84
CA LEU A 122 -20.67 -14.72 11.64
C LEU A 122 -21.10 -14.35 13.07
N LEU A 123 -20.44 -13.38 13.70
CA LEU A 123 -20.55 -13.12 15.15
C LEU A 123 -20.98 -11.69 15.50
N ALA A 124 -21.29 -10.83 14.53
CA ALA A 124 -21.73 -9.47 14.84
C ALA A 124 -23.08 -9.47 15.56
N ASN A 125 -23.18 -8.60 16.58
CA ASN A 125 -24.43 -8.30 17.26
C ASN A 125 -25.47 -7.78 16.24
N PRO A 126 -26.69 -8.34 16.19
CA PRO A 126 -27.74 -7.89 15.29
C PRO A 126 -28.03 -6.38 15.39
N ALA A 127 -27.83 -5.79 16.56
CA ALA A 127 -28.03 -4.35 16.79
C ALA A 127 -27.16 -3.45 15.89
N VAL A 128 -25.98 -3.93 15.48
CA VAL A 128 -25.03 -3.17 14.62
C VAL A 128 -24.99 -3.70 13.18
N ALA A 129 -25.84 -4.66 12.83
CA ALA A 129 -25.83 -5.30 11.51
C ALA A 129 -26.10 -4.29 10.37
N HIS A 130 -26.88 -3.23 10.62
CA HIS A 130 -27.17 -2.18 9.66
C HIS A 130 -25.93 -1.36 9.24
N LEU A 131 -24.86 -1.37 10.05
CA LEU A 131 -23.60 -0.67 9.75
C LEU A 131 -22.67 -1.48 8.83
N LYS A 132 -22.97 -2.77 8.56
CA LYS A 132 -22.14 -3.66 7.72
C LYS A 132 -21.71 -3.03 6.37
N PRO A 133 -22.59 -2.38 5.58
CA PRO A 133 -22.19 -1.78 4.31
C PRO A 133 -21.18 -0.65 4.47
N ALA A 134 -21.34 0.19 5.49
CA ALA A 134 -20.42 1.29 5.77
C ALA A 134 -19.02 0.75 6.13
N PHE A 135 -18.96 -0.32 6.93
CA PHE A 135 -17.71 -0.98 7.27
C PHE A 135 -17.03 -1.61 6.06
N LEU A 136 -17.78 -2.27 5.18
CA LEU A 136 -17.22 -2.82 3.95
C LEU A 136 -16.62 -1.70 3.07
N GLY A 137 -17.28 -0.55 2.98
CA GLY A 137 -16.77 0.64 2.30
C GLY A 137 -15.47 1.15 2.90
N LEU A 138 -15.39 1.24 4.22
CA LEU A 138 -14.19 1.65 4.94
C LEU A 138 -13.02 0.69 4.73
N TYR A 139 -13.28 -0.61 4.75
CA TYR A 139 -12.30 -1.62 4.41
C TYR A 139 -11.80 -1.48 2.97
N ALA A 140 -12.69 -1.22 2.01
CA ALA A 140 -12.29 -0.99 0.62
C ALA A 140 -11.37 0.24 0.49
N ILE A 141 -11.71 1.36 1.13
CA ILE A 141 -10.87 2.57 1.13
C ILE A 141 -9.50 2.27 1.75
N TYR A 142 -9.47 1.50 2.83
CA TYR A 142 -8.24 1.08 3.48
C TYR A 142 -7.38 0.19 2.56
N MET A 143 -7.98 -0.75 1.84
CA MET A 143 -7.24 -1.59 0.88
C MET A 143 -6.66 -0.78 -0.27
N LEU A 144 -7.41 0.21 -0.76
CA LEU A 144 -6.92 1.16 -1.77
C LEU A 144 -5.73 1.96 -1.24
N ALA A 145 -5.80 2.43 0.00
CA ALA A 145 -4.69 3.12 0.66
C ALA A 145 -3.44 2.23 0.72
N PHE A 146 -3.57 0.94 1.05
CA PHE A 146 -2.47 -0.02 1.04
C PHE A 146 -1.86 -0.22 -0.35
N GLY A 147 -2.69 -0.30 -1.38
CA GLY A 147 -2.23 -0.32 -2.77
C GLY A 147 -1.39 0.91 -3.11
N TYR A 148 -1.85 2.11 -2.76
CA TYR A 148 -1.11 3.35 -3.01
C TYR A 148 0.20 3.46 -2.22
N VAL A 149 0.21 3.05 -0.95
CA VAL A 149 1.43 3.06 -0.12
C VAL A 149 2.49 2.11 -0.69
N THR A 150 2.07 0.94 -1.18
CA THR A 150 2.98 -0.03 -1.80
C THR A 150 3.61 0.55 -3.08
N VAL A 151 2.80 1.21 -3.92
CA VAL A 151 3.29 1.91 -5.12
C VAL A 151 4.22 3.07 -4.75
N LEU A 152 3.87 3.85 -3.72
CA LEU A 152 4.71 4.95 -3.22
C LEU A 152 6.08 4.44 -2.81
N GLY A 153 6.13 3.32 -2.08
CA GLY A 153 7.38 2.65 -1.71
C GLY A 153 8.21 2.30 -2.93
N MET A 154 7.61 1.64 -3.93
CA MET A 154 8.30 1.27 -5.18
C MET A 154 8.87 2.49 -5.89
N LEU A 155 8.07 3.53 -6.09
CA LEU A 155 8.51 4.76 -6.75
C LEU A 155 9.65 5.44 -5.98
N PHE A 156 9.57 5.44 -4.65
CA PHE A 156 10.61 6.00 -3.79
C PHE A 156 11.91 5.20 -3.87
N GLY A 157 11.83 3.87 -3.90
CA GLY A 157 13.00 3.00 -4.10
C GLY A 157 13.68 3.23 -5.45
N ILE A 158 12.90 3.38 -6.52
CA ILE A 158 13.42 3.72 -7.85
C ILE A 158 14.11 5.08 -7.81
N TYR A 159 13.44 6.09 -7.25
CA TYR A 159 13.95 7.45 -7.12
C TYR A 159 15.29 7.49 -6.36
N LEU A 160 15.39 6.81 -5.20
CA LEU A 160 16.62 6.75 -4.41
C LEU A 160 17.80 6.17 -5.21
N VAL A 161 17.58 5.05 -5.92
CA VAL A 161 18.64 4.40 -6.70
C VAL A 161 19.07 5.26 -7.89
N GLU A 162 18.15 5.97 -8.53
CA GLU A 162 18.48 6.88 -9.63
C GLU A 162 19.19 8.14 -9.16
N HIS A 163 18.75 8.71 -8.03
CA HIS A 163 19.34 9.90 -7.43
C HIS A 163 20.78 9.64 -6.97
N TRP A 164 21.04 8.51 -6.33
CA TRP A 164 22.39 8.12 -5.91
C TRP A 164 23.30 7.69 -7.06
N ALA A 165 22.75 7.31 -8.22
CA ALA A 165 23.54 6.96 -9.40
C ALA A 165 24.14 8.18 -10.14
N ALA A 166 24.09 9.39 -9.55
CA ALA A 166 24.74 10.61 -10.03
C ALA A 166 24.40 10.99 -11.49
N GLY A 167 23.16 10.75 -11.92
CA GLY A 167 22.68 11.25 -13.20
C GLY A 167 22.50 12.78 -13.21
N PRO A 168 22.60 13.45 -14.38
CA PRO A 168 22.31 14.88 -14.47
C PRO A 168 20.87 15.18 -13.97
N PRO A 169 20.67 16.27 -13.21
CA PRO A 169 19.38 16.62 -12.63
C PRO A 169 18.29 16.78 -13.70
N GLY A 170 17.08 16.29 -13.41
CA GLY A 170 15.94 16.32 -14.36
C GLY A 170 15.86 15.14 -15.34
N THR A 171 16.69 14.10 -15.16
CA THR A 171 16.69 12.89 -16.01
C THR A 171 16.20 11.61 -15.31
N GLU A 172 15.55 11.77 -14.15
CA GLU A 172 14.95 10.71 -13.33
C GLU A 172 13.71 10.13 -14.03
N SER A 173 13.54 8.80 -13.95
CA SER A 173 12.37 8.11 -14.51
C SER A 173 11.10 8.32 -13.69
N VAL A 174 11.27 8.62 -12.40
CA VAL A 174 10.21 8.96 -11.46
C VAL A 174 10.36 10.42 -11.05
N SER A 175 9.32 11.22 -11.29
CA SER A 175 9.32 12.63 -10.89
C SER A 175 8.82 12.81 -9.46
N MET A 176 9.31 13.84 -8.76
CA MET A 176 8.76 14.27 -7.47
C MET A 176 7.26 14.57 -7.53
N LYS A 177 6.75 15.01 -8.70
CA LYS A 177 5.31 15.23 -8.91
C LYS A 177 4.51 13.93 -8.85
N GLU A 178 5.07 12.83 -9.36
CA GLU A 178 4.43 11.52 -9.32
C GLU A 178 4.42 10.93 -7.90
N LEU A 179 5.52 11.06 -7.17
CA LEU A 179 5.58 10.73 -5.75
C LEU A 179 4.55 11.51 -4.94
N ALA A 180 4.49 12.84 -5.13
CA ALA A 180 3.52 13.70 -4.45
C ALA A 180 2.08 13.34 -4.81
N ARG A 181 1.79 12.99 -6.07
CA ARG A 181 0.46 12.55 -6.49
C ARG A 181 0.04 11.26 -5.80
N VAL A 182 0.90 10.24 -5.77
CA VAL A 182 0.58 8.95 -5.13
C VAL A 182 0.46 9.12 -3.62
N GLY A 183 1.36 9.88 -2.99
CA GLY A 183 1.27 10.23 -1.57
C GLY A 183 -0.01 11.01 -1.24
N GLY A 184 -0.41 11.95 -2.09
CA GLY A 184 -1.67 12.69 -1.96
C GLY A 184 -2.90 11.79 -2.04
N LEU A 185 -2.92 10.81 -2.97
CA LEU A 185 -4.00 9.81 -3.05
C LEU A 185 -4.06 8.95 -1.79
N TRP A 186 -2.92 8.55 -1.22
CA TRP A 186 -2.88 7.84 0.06
C TRP A 186 -3.47 8.67 1.20
N LEU A 187 -3.05 9.94 1.34
CA LEU A 187 -3.55 10.84 2.38
C LEU A 187 -5.04 11.13 2.23
N LEU A 188 -5.53 11.28 1.00
CA LEU A 188 -6.94 11.48 0.70
C LEU A 188 -7.77 10.27 1.15
N ASN A 189 -7.39 9.06 0.74
CA ASN A 189 -8.11 7.84 1.13
C ASN A 189 -8.09 7.65 2.65
N SER A 190 -6.95 7.88 3.30
CA SER A 190 -6.82 7.77 4.76
C SER A 190 -7.70 8.79 5.50
N SER A 191 -7.78 10.02 4.99
CA SER A 191 -8.63 11.09 5.55
C SER A 191 -10.12 10.78 5.41
N ILE A 192 -10.54 10.29 4.23
CA ILE A 192 -11.94 9.90 3.99
C ILE A 192 -12.34 8.78 4.96
N ALA A 193 -11.50 7.75 5.11
CA ALA A 193 -11.76 6.67 6.04
C ALA A 193 -11.88 7.17 7.49
N SER A 194 -10.96 8.04 7.93
CA SER A 194 -11.00 8.61 9.28
C SER A 194 -12.24 9.46 9.53
N PHE A 195 -12.67 10.27 8.55
CA PHE A 195 -13.83 11.13 8.70
C PHE A 195 -15.14 10.33 8.73
N ALA A 196 -15.29 9.39 7.80
CA ALA A 196 -16.44 8.49 7.76
C ALA A 196 -16.56 7.66 9.05
N MET A 197 -15.44 7.20 9.61
CA MET A 197 -15.43 6.53 10.91
C MET A 197 -15.98 7.41 12.02
N LYS A 198 -15.49 8.65 12.14
CA LYS A 198 -15.93 9.59 13.17
C LYS A 198 -17.44 9.85 13.09
N ALA A 199 -17.97 10.02 11.88
CA ALA A 199 -19.39 10.28 11.64
C ALA A 199 -20.31 9.10 12.00
N LEU A 200 -19.79 7.86 11.95
CA LEU A 200 -20.56 6.66 12.31
C LEU A 200 -20.57 6.37 13.82
N THR A 201 -19.65 6.99 14.57
CA THR A 201 -19.46 6.76 16.01
C THR A 201 -20.02 7.88 16.90
N THR A 202 -20.48 8.98 16.31
CA THR A 202 -21.12 10.12 16.99
C THR A 202 -22.63 10.08 16.80
#